data_AF-A0A9W4RNH3-F1
#
_entry.id   AF-A0A9W4RNH3-F1
#
_cell.length_a   1.000
_cell.length_b   1.000
_cell.length_c   1.000
_cell.angle_alpha   90.00
_cell.angle_beta   90.00
_cell.angle_gamma   90.00
#
_symmetry.space_group_name_H-M   'P 1'
#
loop_
_entity.id
_entity.type
_entity.pdbx_description
1 polymer ?
#
loop_
_entity_poly.entity_id
_entity_poly.type
_entity_poly.pdbx_seq_one_letter_code
_entity_poly.pdbx_strand_id
1 'polypeptide(L)'
;MAIFETKSDVESNGEKKDVARGYVGADGVHQEDFEAGTSTYAKLQRLAGKFGVEQRGIERVPEDERTDDAIMNVGTMWCSANMVVSSFAIGVLAIPVFSLGFADTALTIVFINFLGVLPVCFFSTFGPKFGLRQMVLSRYWYGYYVVKLVAVFNILACLGWSAVNSIVGAQLFNAVNHDMPGWAGIIIIALSTLVICTFGYRIVHTYERFSWIPCFIIFLIVLGVFAHSGNFNNMLPLNTGPSEAGSVLSFAASVFGFATGWTSYAADYTCYYPPSTSRMRVFLVTFSGLFLTLCFTELLGAAVMTASVNDPTFSAAY
;
A
#
# COMPACT_ATOMS: atom_id res chain seq x y z
N MET A 1 -26.82 5.57 25.92
CA MET A 1 -26.49 5.97 27.31
C MET A 1 -25.53 4.93 27.84
N ALA A 2 -24.23 5.11 27.59
CA ALA A 2 -23.19 4.23 28.13
C ALA A 2 -22.53 5.02 29.27
N ILE A 3 -22.62 4.47 30.47
CA ILE A 3 -22.13 5.06 31.71
C ILE A 3 -20.61 4.90 31.68
N PHE A 4 -19.88 6.02 31.70
CA PHE A 4 -18.43 6.05 31.78
C PHE A 4 -18.02 5.83 33.25
N GLU A 5 -17.42 4.68 33.56
CA GLU A 5 -16.68 4.49 34.81
C GLU A 5 -15.22 4.85 34.59
N THR A 6 -14.66 5.65 35.51
CA THR A 6 -13.29 6.15 35.48
C THR A 6 -12.33 5.16 36.15
N LYS A 7 -11.04 5.20 35.76
CA LYS A 7 -9.95 4.33 36.24
C LYS A 7 -9.82 4.27 37.77
N SER A 8 -10.31 5.29 38.49
CA SER A 8 -10.36 5.34 39.96
C SER A 8 -11.32 4.32 40.60
N ASP A 9 -12.34 3.86 39.86
CA ASP A 9 -13.32 2.90 40.37
C ASP A 9 -12.86 1.44 40.16
N VAL A 10 -11.81 1.23 39.34
CA VAL A 10 -11.27 -0.09 38.95
C VAL A 10 -10.26 -0.62 39.97
N GLU A 11 -9.52 0.25 40.66
CA GLU A 11 -8.49 -0.17 41.62
C GLU A 11 -9.06 -0.59 43.00
N SER A 12 -10.32 -0.24 43.30
CA SER A 12 -10.93 -0.46 44.62
C SER A 12 -11.37 -1.90 44.92
N ASN A 13 -11.49 -2.79 43.92
CA ASN A 13 -12.21 -4.06 44.10
C ASN A 13 -11.44 -5.35 43.82
N GLY A 14 -10.13 -5.32 43.60
CA GLY A 14 -9.28 -6.52 43.56
C GLY A 14 -9.57 -7.54 42.43
N GLU A 15 -10.60 -7.32 41.61
CA GLU A 15 -10.90 -8.10 40.42
C GLU A 15 -10.38 -7.37 39.17
N LYS A 16 -9.40 -7.96 38.48
CA LYS A 16 -8.96 -7.51 37.15
C LYS A 16 -10.11 -7.72 36.15
N LYS A 17 -11.03 -6.77 36.04
CA LYS A 17 -12.08 -6.73 35.01
C LYS A 17 -11.51 -6.21 33.69
N ASP A 18 -12.08 -6.73 32.60
CA ASP A 18 -11.68 -6.44 31.21
C ASP A 18 -11.55 -4.92 30.97
N VAL A 19 -10.42 -4.49 30.40
CA VAL A 19 -10.14 -3.08 30.14
C VAL A 19 -11.19 -2.51 29.20
N ALA A 20 -11.87 -1.44 29.64
CA ALA A 20 -12.92 -0.79 28.88
C ALA A 20 -12.41 -0.36 27.50
N ARG A 21 -13.05 -0.86 26.43
CA ARG A 21 -12.79 -0.45 25.05
C ARG A 21 -13.28 0.98 24.82
N GLY A 22 -12.33 1.90 24.79
CA GLY A 22 -12.50 3.33 24.52
C GLY A 22 -11.31 4.08 25.09
N TYR A 23 -10.87 5.16 24.42
CA TYR A 23 -9.69 5.98 24.75
C TYR A 23 -9.29 5.90 26.24
N VAL A 24 -8.34 5.00 26.56
CA VAL A 24 -7.77 4.90 27.90
C VAL A 24 -6.60 5.86 27.96
N GLY A 25 -6.87 7.09 28.41
CA GLY A 25 -5.85 8.05 28.84
C GLY A 25 -4.80 8.47 27.81
N ALA A 26 -3.88 9.33 28.24
CA ALA A 26 -2.79 9.85 27.41
C ALA A 26 -1.73 8.79 27.06
N ASP A 27 -1.80 7.60 27.69
CA ASP A 27 -0.71 6.62 27.71
C ASP A 27 -0.92 5.44 26.72
N GLY A 28 -2.08 5.35 26.06
CA GLY A 28 -2.38 4.23 25.16
C GLY A 28 -2.77 2.96 25.91
N VAL A 29 -3.00 1.86 25.19
CA VAL A 29 -3.36 0.55 25.79
C VAL A 29 -2.20 -0.40 25.55
N HIS A 30 -1.55 -0.90 26.60
CA HIS A 30 -0.38 -1.78 26.47
C HIS A 30 -0.77 -3.15 25.91
N GLN A 31 0.18 -3.83 25.28
CA GLN A 31 -0.08 -5.14 24.68
C GLN A 31 -0.51 -6.17 25.74
N GLU A 32 0.08 -6.07 26.94
CA GLU A 32 -0.22 -6.92 28.10
C GLU A 32 -1.68 -6.76 28.58
N ASP A 33 -2.29 -5.59 28.38
CA ASP A 33 -3.66 -5.30 28.79
C ASP A 33 -4.69 -6.04 27.91
N PHE A 34 -4.38 -6.34 26.65
CA PHE A 34 -5.27 -7.11 25.78
C PHE A 34 -5.30 -8.60 26.12
N GLU A 35 -4.25 -9.09 26.76
CA GLU A 35 -4.17 -10.47 27.26
C GLU A 35 -4.71 -10.60 28.69
N ALA A 36 -4.95 -9.49 29.39
CA ALA A 36 -5.48 -9.47 30.74
C ALA A 36 -7.01 -9.66 30.73
N GLY A 37 -7.49 -10.79 31.27
CA GLY A 37 -8.92 -11.08 31.40
C GLY A 37 -9.26 -12.56 31.26
N THR A 38 -10.52 -12.91 31.53
CA THR A 38 -11.06 -14.29 31.38
C THR A 38 -12.08 -14.42 30.26
N SER A 39 -12.41 -13.31 29.59
CA SER A 39 -13.33 -13.24 28.45
C SER A 39 -12.91 -14.13 27.27
N THR A 40 -13.88 -14.60 26.49
CA THR A 40 -13.64 -15.35 25.25
C THR A 40 -12.77 -14.56 24.27
N TYR A 41 -12.89 -13.23 24.27
CA TYR A 41 -12.03 -12.33 23.49
C TYR A 41 -10.57 -12.39 23.96
N ALA A 42 -10.30 -12.26 25.26
CA ALA A 42 -8.95 -12.35 25.82
C ALA A 42 -8.31 -13.73 25.59
N LYS A 43 -9.11 -14.81 25.63
CA LYS A 43 -8.64 -16.18 25.28
C LYS A 43 -8.26 -16.30 23.80
N LEU A 44 -9.05 -15.73 22.90
CA LEU A 44 -8.75 -15.67 21.47
C LEU A 44 -7.50 -14.82 21.20
N GLN A 45 -7.39 -13.68 21.88
CA GLN A 45 -6.25 -12.76 21.81
C GLN A 45 -4.96 -13.45 22.25
N ARG A 46 -4.96 -14.16 23.40
CA ARG A 46 -3.81 -14.97 23.86
C ARG A 46 -3.44 -16.06 22.87
N LEU A 47 -4.42 -16.70 22.25
CA LEU A 47 -4.17 -17.71 21.22
C LEU A 47 -3.54 -17.06 19.98
N ALA A 48 -4.06 -15.93 19.52
CA ALA A 48 -3.50 -15.14 18.43
C ALA A 48 -2.07 -14.65 18.74
N GLY A 49 -1.81 -14.22 19.99
CA GLY A 49 -0.48 -13.82 20.48
C GLY A 49 0.53 -14.96 20.45
N LYS A 50 0.12 -16.18 20.84
CA LYS A 50 0.97 -17.38 20.70
C LYS A 50 1.36 -17.68 19.25
N PHE A 51 0.52 -17.29 18.29
CA PHE A 51 0.82 -17.40 16.85
C PHE A 51 1.52 -16.15 16.27
N GLY A 52 1.87 -15.15 17.10
CA GLY A 52 2.55 -13.93 16.66
C GLY A 52 1.67 -13.01 15.81
N VAL A 53 0.35 -13.10 15.95
CA VAL A 53 -0.61 -12.19 15.31
C VAL A 53 -0.65 -10.88 16.09
N GLU A 54 -0.61 -9.76 15.38
CA GLU A 54 -0.75 -8.43 15.97
C GLU A 54 -2.09 -8.33 16.71
N GLN A 55 -2.03 -8.11 18.02
CA GLN A 55 -3.21 -8.07 18.89
C GLN A 55 -3.83 -6.66 18.97
N ARG A 56 -3.00 -5.62 18.80
CA ARG A 56 -3.45 -4.23 18.87
C ARG A 56 -4.21 -3.87 17.60
N GLY A 57 -5.43 -3.35 17.77
CA GLY A 57 -6.29 -3.01 16.65
C GLY A 57 -6.24 -1.52 16.36
N ILE A 58 -7.22 -0.79 16.91
CA ILE A 58 -7.40 0.65 16.67
C ILE A 58 -6.77 1.52 17.75
N GLU A 59 -6.24 0.90 18.79
CA GLU A 59 -5.72 1.55 19.97
C GLU A 59 -4.36 2.22 19.70
N ARG A 60 -4.08 3.29 20.43
CA ARG A 60 -2.80 4.02 20.33
C ARG A 60 -1.66 3.15 20.83
N VAL A 61 -0.55 3.15 20.09
CA VAL A 61 0.72 2.55 20.51
C VAL A 61 1.35 3.43 21.60
N PRO A 62 1.51 2.91 22.84
CA PRO A 62 2.23 3.59 23.92
C PRO A 62 3.66 3.95 23.53
N GLU A 63 4.27 4.95 24.17
CA GLU A 63 5.61 5.41 23.79
C GLU A 63 6.72 4.40 24.11
N ASP A 64 6.55 3.60 25.15
CA ASP A 64 7.45 2.53 25.61
C ASP A 64 7.48 1.33 24.67
N GLU A 65 6.43 1.12 23.88
CA GLU A 65 6.35 0.03 22.90
C GLU A 65 6.74 0.47 21.48
N ARG A 66 7.20 1.70 21.30
CA ARG A 66 7.70 2.23 20.02
C ARG A 66 9.18 1.91 19.86
N THR A 67 9.50 0.66 19.58
CA THR A 67 10.88 0.14 19.56
C THR A 67 11.54 0.17 18.18
N ASP A 68 10.85 0.63 17.13
CA ASP A 68 11.38 0.59 15.78
C ASP A 68 12.38 1.73 15.52
N ASP A 69 13.66 1.39 15.34
CA ASP A 69 14.72 2.36 15.03
C ASP A 69 15.12 2.36 13.54
N ALA A 70 14.80 1.29 12.82
CA ALA A 70 15.29 1.04 11.46
C ALA A 70 14.42 1.74 10.40
N ILE A 71 14.45 3.06 10.36
CA ILE A 71 13.58 3.87 9.47
C ILE A 71 13.75 3.57 7.98
N MET A 72 14.88 3.02 7.55
CA MET A 72 15.04 2.55 6.16
C MET A 72 14.09 1.42 5.81
N ASN A 73 13.63 0.63 6.80
CA ASN A 73 12.65 -0.42 6.59
C ASN A 73 11.34 0.15 6.04
N VAL A 74 10.96 1.38 6.42
CA VAL A 74 9.79 2.09 5.87
C VAL A 74 9.98 2.30 4.37
N GLY A 75 11.14 2.79 3.94
CA GLY A 75 11.44 2.99 2.53
C GLY A 75 11.48 1.70 1.72
N THR A 76 12.06 0.62 2.27
CA THR A 76 12.06 -0.70 1.61
C THR A 76 10.68 -1.34 1.57
N MET A 77 9.84 -1.10 2.58
CA MET A 77 8.46 -1.57 2.60
C MET A 77 7.65 -0.89 1.50
N TRP A 78 7.76 0.44 1.39
CA TRP A 78 7.09 1.19 0.33
C TRP A 78 7.57 0.80 -1.07
N CYS A 79 8.87 0.53 -1.21
CA CYS A 79 9.42 -0.08 -2.42
C CYS A 79 8.77 -1.43 -2.69
N SER A 80 8.64 -2.30 -1.69
CA SER A 80 8.01 -3.60 -1.83
C SER A 80 6.54 -3.56 -2.21
N ALA A 81 5.77 -2.65 -1.61
CA ALA A 81 4.36 -2.47 -1.91
C ALA A 81 4.10 -2.00 -3.35
N ASN A 82 5.07 -1.31 -3.96
CA ASN A 82 4.93 -0.72 -5.29
C ASN A 82 5.75 -1.42 -6.37
N MET A 83 6.70 -2.27 -6.02
CA MET A 83 7.47 -3.11 -6.95
C MET A 83 6.61 -4.31 -7.40
N VAL A 84 5.47 -4.00 -8.03
CA VAL A 84 4.43 -4.95 -8.41
C VAL A 84 3.98 -4.70 -9.84
N VAL A 85 3.40 -5.73 -10.45
CA VAL A 85 2.93 -5.68 -11.85
C VAL A 85 1.77 -4.69 -12.02
N SER A 86 0.99 -4.44 -10.97
CA SER A 86 -0.08 -3.43 -11.01
C SER A 86 0.45 -2.01 -11.23
N SER A 87 1.58 -1.63 -10.62
CA SER A 87 2.23 -0.33 -10.86
C SER A 87 2.76 -0.25 -12.29
N PHE A 88 3.39 -1.33 -12.77
CA PHE A 88 3.81 -1.44 -14.17
C PHE A 88 2.62 -1.30 -15.14
N ALA A 89 1.46 -1.89 -14.81
CA ALA A 89 0.25 -1.82 -15.61
C ALA A 89 -0.29 -0.39 -15.73
N ILE A 90 -0.11 0.49 -14.72
CA ILE A 90 -0.47 1.91 -14.84
C ILE A 90 0.29 2.58 -15.99
N GLY A 91 1.61 2.36 -16.05
CA GLY A 91 2.44 2.88 -17.15
C GLY A 91 2.05 2.32 -18.51
N VAL A 92 1.65 1.05 -18.56
CA VAL A 92 1.18 0.37 -19.76
C VAL A 92 -0.06 1.03 -20.36
N LEU A 93 -0.97 1.59 -19.55
CA LEU A 93 -2.24 2.18 -20.03
C LEU A 93 -2.06 3.42 -20.91
N ALA A 94 -0.93 4.12 -20.78
CA ALA A 94 -0.72 5.43 -21.40
C ALA A 94 -0.90 5.43 -22.93
N ILE A 95 -0.46 4.37 -23.60
CA ILE A 95 -0.52 4.24 -25.07
C ILE A 95 -1.86 3.65 -25.54
N PRO A 96 -2.31 2.44 -25.11
CA PRO A 96 -3.51 1.80 -25.64
C PRO A 96 -4.82 2.50 -25.22
N VAL A 97 -4.87 3.14 -24.05
CA VAL A 97 -6.10 3.76 -23.54
C VAL A 97 -6.10 5.27 -23.76
N PHE A 98 -4.98 5.93 -23.55
CA PHE A 98 -4.89 7.40 -23.61
C PHE A 98 -4.22 7.92 -24.88
N SER A 99 -3.65 7.04 -25.71
CA SER A 99 -3.00 7.38 -26.99
C SER A 99 -1.86 8.40 -26.86
N LEU A 100 -1.16 8.38 -25.72
CA LEU A 100 -0.10 9.34 -25.40
C LEU A 100 1.25 8.95 -25.99
N GLY A 101 2.04 9.95 -26.36
CA GLY A 101 3.46 9.75 -26.69
C GLY A 101 4.29 9.36 -25.45
N PHE A 102 5.45 8.73 -25.67
CA PHE A 102 6.32 8.30 -24.57
C PHE A 102 6.82 9.47 -23.72
N ALA A 103 7.18 10.60 -24.35
CA ALA A 103 7.69 11.77 -23.63
C ALA A 103 6.61 12.41 -22.73
N ASP A 104 5.38 12.59 -23.24
CA ASP A 104 4.26 13.11 -22.45
C ASP A 104 3.90 12.17 -21.30
N THR A 105 3.91 10.87 -21.58
CA THR A 105 3.71 9.81 -20.58
C THR A 105 4.78 9.88 -19.48
N ALA A 106 6.06 9.94 -19.85
CA ALA A 106 7.17 9.96 -18.90
C ALA A 106 7.16 11.21 -18.02
N LEU A 107 6.92 12.39 -18.61
CA LEU A 107 6.80 13.64 -17.85
C LEU A 107 5.59 13.58 -16.91
N THR A 108 4.45 13.09 -17.39
CA THR A 108 3.25 12.93 -16.56
C THR A 108 3.51 12.00 -15.39
N ILE A 109 4.12 10.83 -15.62
CA ILE A 109 4.50 9.89 -14.54
C ILE A 109 5.37 10.59 -13.49
N VAL A 110 6.44 11.27 -13.91
CA VAL A 110 7.40 11.88 -12.97
C VAL A 110 6.75 13.02 -12.17
N PHE A 111 6.07 13.96 -12.84
CA PHE A 111 5.49 15.11 -12.15
C PHE A 111 4.27 14.74 -11.29
N ILE A 112 3.43 13.84 -11.77
CA ILE A 112 2.23 13.45 -11.04
C ILE A 112 2.55 12.52 -9.88
N ASN A 113 3.50 11.58 -10.01
CA ASN A 113 3.98 10.82 -8.86
C ASN A 113 4.65 11.72 -7.83
N PHE A 114 5.43 12.72 -8.26
CA PHE A 114 6.01 13.69 -7.35
C PHE A 114 4.90 14.33 -6.50
N LEU A 115 3.82 14.84 -7.13
CA LEU A 115 2.70 15.46 -6.42
C LEU A 115 1.88 14.46 -5.60
N GLY A 116 1.64 13.26 -6.10
CA GLY A 116 0.80 12.23 -5.46
C GLY A 116 1.46 11.61 -4.23
N VAL A 117 2.79 11.57 -4.17
CA VAL A 117 3.54 11.02 -3.03
C VAL A 117 3.67 12.03 -1.88
N LEU A 118 3.61 13.35 -2.14
CA LEU A 118 3.74 14.38 -1.10
C LEU A 118 2.74 14.22 0.06
N PRO A 119 1.43 14.01 -0.18
CA PRO A 119 0.47 13.73 0.89
C PRO A 119 0.88 12.52 1.72
N VAL A 120 1.26 11.41 1.06
CA VAL A 120 1.67 10.16 1.74
C VAL A 120 2.84 10.42 2.67
N CYS A 121 3.86 11.13 2.20
CA CYS A 121 5.04 11.49 3.00
C CYS A 121 4.67 12.40 4.18
N PHE A 122 3.80 13.38 3.97
CA PHE A 122 3.35 14.29 5.02
C PHE A 122 2.60 13.55 6.13
N PHE A 123 1.62 12.73 5.77
CA PHE A 123 0.84 11.94 6.75
C PHE A 123 1.67 10.86 7.43
N SER A 124 2.70 10.32 6.76
CA SER A 124 3.63 9.37 7.37
C SER A 124 4.39 9.99 8.56
N THR A 125 4.59 11.31 8.58
CA THR A 125 5.23 12.01 9.71
C THR A 125 4.36 12.08 10.98
N PHE A 126 3.06 11.77 10.86
CA PHE A 126 2.13 11.78 11.99
C PHE A 126 2.17 10.47 12.79
N GLY A 127 2.55 9.35 12.18
CA GLY A 127 2.65 8.06 12.87
C GLY A 127 3.56 8.12 14.11
N PRO A 128 4.83 8.55 14.03
CA PRO A 128 5.73 8.54 15.19
C PRO A 128 5.30 9.49 16.31
N LYS A 129 4.59 10.57 15.96
CA LYS A 129 4.10 11.55 16.93
C LYS A 129 2.88 11.05 17.68
N PHE A 130 1.85 10.63 16.94
CA PHE A 130 0.58 10.27 17.55
C PHE A 130 0.54 8.80 17.99
N GLY A 131 1.29 7.90 17.34
CA GLY A 131 1.20 6.45 17.55
C GLY A 131 -0.17 5.90 17.18
N LEU A 132 -0.84 6.54 16.24
CA LEU A 132 -2.18 6.19 15.77
C LEU A 132 -2.12 5.77 14.31
N ARG A 133 -2.92 4.76 13.97
CA ARG A 133 -3.19 4.36 12.59
C ARG A 133 -3.90 5.46 11.83
N GLN A 134 -3.66 5.55 10.53
CA GLN A 134 -4.09 6.65 9.67
C GLN A 134 -5.62 6.81 9.64
N MET A 135 -6.36 5.69 9.55
CA MET A 135 -7.83 5.72 9.60
C MET A 135 -8.40 6.19 10.94
N VAL A 136 -7.67 5.97 12.05
CA VAL A 136 -8.03 6.47 13.37
C VAL A 136 -7.71 7.97 13.45
N LEU A 137 -6.62 8.41 12.84
CA LEU A 137 -6.25 9.82 12.75
C LEU A 137 -7.30 10.64 11.96
N SER A 138 -7.90 10.05 10.92
CA SER A 138 -8.98 10.69 10.15
C SER A 138 -10.21 11.04 10.99
N ARG A 139 -10.40 10.39 12.16
CA ARG A 139 -11.52 10.68 13.07
C ARG A 139 -11.45 12.09 13.65
N TYR A 140 -10.25 12.65 13.82
CA TYR A 140 -10.06 14.01 14.35
C TYR A 140 -10.50 15.09 13.36
N TRP A 141 -10.50 14.78 12.06
CA TRP A 141 -10.89 15.71 11.01
C TRP A 141 -12.38 15.60 10.64
N TYR A 142 -12.87 14.38 10.48
CA TYR A 142 -14.23 14.10 10.00
C TYR A 142 -15.24 13.82 11.13
N GLY A 143 -14.77 13.59 12.36
CA GLY A 143 -15.60 13.13 13.47
C GLY A 143 -15.97 11.64 13.36
N TYR A 144 -16.63 11.13 14.39
CA TYR A 144 -16.87 9.69 14.56
C TYR A 144 -17.83 9.06 13.51
N TYR A 145 -18.78 9.83 12.98
CA TYR A 145 -19.79 9.32 12.05
C TYR A 145 -19.32 9.37 10.59
N VAL A 146 -18.78 10.50 10.15
CA VAL A 146 -18.36 10.69 8.75
C VAL A 146 -17.15 9.82 8.40
N VAL A 147 -16.23 9.61 9.35
CA VAL A 147 -15.07 8.73 9.13
C VAL A 147 -15.46 7.29 8.80
N LYS A 148 -16.65 6.82 9.21
CA LYS A 148 -17.15 5.48 8.84
C LYS A 148 -17.45 5.39 7.35
N LEU A 149 -18.00 6.46 6.76
CA LEU A 149 -18.22 6.54 5.31
C LEU A 149 -16.88 6.54 4.56
N VAL A 150 -15.91 7.32 5.03
CA VAL A 150 -14.54 7.33 4.47
C VAL A 150 -13.90 5.94 4.57
N ALA A 151 -14.10 5.23 5.69
CA ALA A 151 -13.61 3.86 5.85
C ALA A 151 -14.26 2.87 4.87
N VAL A 152 -15.55 3.02 4.57
CA VAL A 152 -16.21 2.20 3.54
C VAL A 152 -15.58 2.46 2.17
N PHE A 153 -15.32 3.72 1.80
CA PHE A 153 -14.62 4.02 0.55
C PHE A 153 -13.20 3.44 0.51
N ASN A 154 -12.49 3.47 1.63
CA ASN A 154 -11.17 2.85 1.71
C ASN A 154 -11.23 1.34 1.50
N ILE A 155 -12.22 0.64 2.09
CA ILE A 155 -12.43 -0.80 1.88
C ILE A 155 -12.70 -1.10 0.41
N LEU A 156 -13.53 -0.30 -0.26
CA LEU A 156 -13.80 -0.45 -1.69
C LEU A 156 -12.54 -0.23 -2.53
N ALA A 157 -11.70 0.74 -2.16
CA ALA A 157 -10.39 0.95 -2.79
C ALA A 157 -9.46 -0.25 -2.60
N CYS A 158 -9.38 -0.84 -1.39
CA CYS A 158 -8.63 -2.08 -1.15
C CYS A 158 -9.10 -3.22 -2.05
N LEU A 159 -10.43 -3.37 -2.16
CA LEU A 159 -11.04 -4.43 -2.95
C LEU A 159 -10.70 -4.26 -4.43
N GLY A 160 -10.78 -3.03 -4.95
CA GLY A 160 -10.38 -2.71 -6.32
C GLY A 160 -8.91 -3.03 -6.57
N TRP A 161 -8.01 -2.59 -5.68
CA TRP A 161 -6.58 -2.87 -5.80
C TRP A 161 -6.27 -4.38 -5.73
N SER A 162 -6.92 -5.11 -4.83
CA SER A 162 -6.78 -6.56 -4.72
C SER A 162 -7.29 -7.28 -5.97
N ALA A 163 -8.41 -6.83 -6.55
CA ALA A 163 -8.96 -7.37 -7.78
C ALA A 163 -7.99 -7.17 -8.97
N VAL A 164 -7.43 -5.97 -9.13
CA VAL A 164 -6.44 -5.69 -10.19
C VAL A 164 -5.23 -6.62 -10.06
N ASN A 165 -4.64 -6.74 -8.87
CA ASN A 165 -3.51 -7.64 -8.65
C ASN A 165 -3.84 -9.12 -8.97
N SER A 166 -5.05 -9.57 -8.62
CA SER A 166 -5.49 -10.95 -8.87
C SER A 166 -5.73 -11.22 -10.36
N ILE A 167 -6.30 -10.26 -11.09
CA ILE A 167 -6.55 -10.36 -12.53
C ILE A 167 -5.21 -10.38 -13.28
N VAL A 168 -4.31 -9.44 -12.97
CA VAL A 168 -2.98 -9.37 -13.60
C VAL A 168 -2.16 -10.62 -13.29
N GLY A 169 -2.20 -11.12 -12.05
CA GLY A 169 -1.57 -12.38 -11.70
C GLY A 169 -2.13 -13.58 -12.47
N ALA A 170 -3.44 -13.62 -12.70
CA ALA A 170 -4.07 -14.68 -13.48
C ALA A 170 -3.68 -14.62 -14.97
N GLN A 171 -3.53 -13.42 -15.53
CA GLN A 171 -3.02 -13.21 -16.88
C GLN A 171 -1.58 -13.76 -17.01
N LEU A 172 -0.73 -13.57 -16.00
CA LEU A 172 0.62 -14.16 -15.98
C LEU A 172 0.58 -15.69 -15.96
N PHE A 173 -0.34 -16.31 -15.21
CA PHE A 173 -0.49 -17.77 -15.26
C PHE A 173 -0.93 -18.27 -16.64
N ASN A 174 -1.87 -17.58 -17.29
CA ASN A 174 -2.30 -17.94 -18.65
C ASN A 174 -1.17 -17.74 -19.68
N ALA A 175 -0.30 -16.73 -19.49
CA ALA A 175 0.85 -16.51 -20.35
C ALA A 175 1.92 -17.62 -20.25
N VAL A 176 2.05 -18.28 -19.09
CA VAL A 176 2.96 -19.42 -18.91
C VAL A 176 2.31 -20.73 -19.32
N ASN A 177 1.01 -20.89 -19.05
CA ASN A 177 0.24 -22.07 -19.39
C ASN A 177 -1.11 -21.66 -20.03
N HIS A 178 -1.14 -21.69 -21.36
CA HIS A 178 -2.31 -21.27 -22.14
C HIS A 178 -3.56 -22.12 -21.89
N ASP A 179 -3.41 -23.35 -21.37
CA ASP A 179 -4.53 -24.23 -21.05
C ASP A 179 -5.28 -23.82 -19.77
N MET A 180 -4.72 -22.90 -18.98
CA MET A 180 -5.32 -22.45 -17.73
C MET A 180 -6.32 -21.30 -17.98
N PRO A 181 -7.63 -21.48 -17.71
CA PRO A 181 -8.60 -20.41 -17.87
C PRO A 181 -8.34 -19.25 -16.90
N GLY A 182 -8.47 -18.00 -17.35
CA GLY A 182 -8.20 -16.82 -16.52
C GLY A 182 -9.01 -16.76 -15.21
N TRP A 183 -10.28 -17.22 -15.23
CA TRP A 183 -11.11 -17.27 -14.01
C TRP A 183 -10.55 -18.25 -12.96
N ALA A 184 -9.95 -19.36 -13.40
CA ALA A 184 -9.36 -20.35 -12.49
C ALA A 184 -8.08 -19.78 -11.86
N GLY A 185 -7.31 -19.01 -12.62
CA GLY A 185 -6.14 -18.27 -12.12
C GLY A 185 -6.51 -17.31 -10.99
N ILE A 186 -7.58 -16.53 -11.17
CA ILE A 186 -8.07 -15.59 -10.14
C ILE A 186 -8.43 -16.34 -8.86
N ILE A 187 -9.17 -17.45 -8.94
CA ILE A 187 -9.56 -18.24 -7.77
C ILE A 187 -8.34 -18.80 -7.05
N ILE A 188 -7.37 -19.33 -7.78
CA ILE A 188 -6.15 -19.90 -7.20
C ILE A 188 -5.35 -18.83 -6.46
N ILE A 189 -5.20 -17.64 -7.05
CA ILE A 189 -4.50 -16.51 -6.40
C ILE A 189 -5.27 -16.08 -5.15
N ALA A 190 -6.58 -15.85 -5.26
CA ALA A 190 -7.41 -15.42 -4.14
C ALA A 190 -7.37 -16.40 -2.96
N LEU A 191 -7.49 -17.71 -3.23
CA LEU A 191 -7.41 -18.75 -2.19
C LEU A 191 -6.01 -18.84 -1.58
N SER A 192 -4.97 -18.73 -2.41
CA SER A 192 -3.58 -18.76 -1.92
C SER A 192 -3.28 -17.56 -1.04
N THR A 193 -3.71 -16.36 -1.44
CA THR A 193 -3.60 -15.14 -0.62
C THR A 193 -4.38 -15.29 0.67
N LEU A 194 -5.61 -15.80 0.63
CA LEU A 194 -6.42 -16.05 1.84
C LEU A 194 -5.69 -16.99 2.81
N VAL A 195 -5.13 -18.10 2.30
CA VAL A 195 -4.37 -19.06 3.10
C VAL A 195 -3.15 -18.38 3.75
N ILE A 196 -2.35 -17.61 3.00
CA ILE A 196 -1.20 -16.88 3.55
C ILE A 196 -1.64 -15.87 4.61
N CYS A 197 -2.73 -15.13 4.37
CA CYS A 197 -3.29 -14.20 5.34
C CYS A 197 -3.77 -14.89 6.63
N THR A 198 -4.22 -16.15 6.57
CA THR A 198 -4.61 -16.91 7.77
C THR A 198 -3.42 -17.36 8.63
N PHE A 199 -2.23 -17.51 8.04
CA PHE A 199 -1.02 -17.95 8.77
C PHE A 199 -0.33 -16.82 9.58
N GLY A 200 -0.83 -15.59 9.51
CA GLY A 200 -0.51 -14.53 10.48
C GLY A 200 0.58 -13.54 10.07
N TYR A 201 0.61 -12.43 10.79
CA TYR A 201 1.40 -11.22 10.55
C TYR A 201 2.90 -11.48 10.32
N ARG A 202 3.50 -12.44 11.05
CA ARG A 202 4.94 -12.71 10.99
C ARG A 202 5.42 -13.25 9.63
N ILE A 203 4.62 -14.09 8.97
CA ILE A 203 4.96 -14.64 7.65
C ILE A 203 4.82 -13.56 6.59
N VAL A 204 3.73 -12.79 6.63
CA VAL A 204 3.50 -11.66 5.72
C VAL A 204 4.61 -10.63 5.85
N HIS A 205 4.97 -10.24 7.07
CA HIS A 205 6.00 -9.23 7.30
C HIS A 205 7.39 -9.67 6.85
N THR A 206 7.71 -10.96 7.01
CA THR A 206 8.97 -11.54 6.51
C THR A 206 8.98 -11.59 4.98
N TYR A 207 7.84 -11.96 4.37
CA TYR A 207 7.68 -11.97 2.93
C TYR A 207 7.81 -10.57 2.33
N GLU A 208 7.08 -9.58 2.87
CA GLU A 208 7.08 -8.19 2.39
C GLU A 208 8.47 -7.55 2.45
N ARG A 209 9.32 -7.95 3.42
CA ARG A 209 10.69 -7.46 3.52
C ARG A 209 11.55 -7.84 2.31
N PHE A 210 11.27 -8.98 1.67
CA PHE A 210 12.11 -9.54 0.60
C PHE A 210 11.41 -9.67 -0.75
N SER A 211 10.07 -9.56 -0.80
CA SER A 211 9.27 -9.74 -2.03
C SER A 211 9.62 -8.77 -3.15
N TRP A 212 10.14 -7.59 -2.81
CA TRP A 212 10.59 -6.60 -3.79
C TRP A 212 11.82 -7.06 -4.58
N ILE A 213 12.68 -7.93 -4.02
CA ILE A 213 13.95 -8.32 -4.67
C ILE A 213 13.69 -9.17 -5.92
N PRO A 214 12.90 -10.27 -5.88
CA PRO A 214 12.56 -11.01 -7.08
C PRO A 214 11.84 -10.15 -8.13
N CYS A 215 10.87 -9.34 -7.72
CA CYS A 215 10.14 -8.45 -8.64
C CYS A 215 11.09 -7.45 -9.31
N PHE A 216 12.01 -6.85 -8.55
CA PHE A 216 13.00 -5.93 -9.09
C PHE A 216 13.93 -6.61 -10.10
N ILE A 217 14.41 -7.82 -9.80
CA ILE A 217 15.22 -8.60 -10.74
C ILE A 217 14.45 -8.90 -12.03
N ILE A 218 13.18 -9.30 -11.93
CA ILE A 218 12.32 -9.56 -13.09
C ILE A 218 12.18 -8.28 -13.93
N PHE A 219 11.90 -7.13 -13.31
CA PHE A 219 11.80 -5.86 -14.04
C PHE A 219 13.12 -5.42 -14.67
N LEU A 220 14.27 -5.71 -14.04
CA LEU A 220 15.58 -5.48 -14.66
C LEU A 220 15.83 -6.40 -15.86
N ILE A 221 15.37 -7.65 -15.81
CA ILE A 221 15.43 -8.56 -16.95
C ILE A 221 14.55 -8.03 -18.08
N VAL A 222 13.32 -7.60 -17.77
CA VAL A 222 12.41 -6.98 -18.76
C VAL A 222 13.06 -5.75 -19.39
N LEU A 223 13.64 -4.85 -18.58
CA LEU A 223 14.38 -3.69 -19.06
C LEU A 223 15.54 -4.10 -19.98
N GLY A 224 16.35 -5.09 -19.58
CA GLY A 224 17.52 -5.54 -20.34
C GLY A 224 17.15 -6.21 -21.67
N VAL A 225 16.16 -7.11 -21.67
CA VAL A 225 15.64 -7.76 -22.89
C VAL A 225 15.04 -6.73 -23.82
N PHE A 226 14.25 -5.79 -23.27
CA PHE A 226 13.64 -4.73 -24.06
C PHE A 226 14.68 -3.77 -24.66
N ALA A 227 15.68 -3.35 -23.87
CA ALA A 227 16.77 -2.53 -24.34
C ALA A 227 17.58 -3.21 -25.47
N HIS A 228 17.75 -4.54 -25.39
CA HIS A 228 18.43 -5.32 -26.43
C HIS A 228 17.59 -5.49 -27.70
N SER A 229 16.25 -5.53 -27.57
CA SER A 229 15.35 -5.67 -28.72
C SER A 229 15.43 -4.51 -29.72
N GLY A 230 15.85 -3.32 -29.27
CA GLY A 230 15.90 -2.12 -30.12
C GLY A 230 14.52 -1.59 -30.53
N ASN A 231 13.43 -2.17 -30.04
CA ASN A 231 12.05 -1.82 -30.38
C ASN A 231 11.52 -0.59 -29.63
N PHE A 232 12.39 0.12 -28.89
CA PHE A 232 12.02 1.34 -28.21
C PHE A 232 11.78 2.46 -29.21
N ASN A 233 10.54 2.94 -29.28
CA ASN A 233 10.17 4.03 -30.15
C ASN A 233 9.96 5.32 -29.34
N ASN A 234 11.00 6.15 -29.29
CA ASN A 234 10.89 7.49 -28.70
C ASN A 234 10.18 8.50 -29.62
N MET A 235 9.92 8.14 -30.89
CA MET A 235 9.34 8.99 -31.93
C MET A 235 7.82 8.83 -32.05
N LEU A 236 7.13 8.29 -31.03
CA LEU A 236 5.68 8.43 -30.96
C LEU A 236 5.36 9.93 -31.04
N PRO A 237 4.55 10.37 -32.04
CA PRO A 237 4.35 11.78 -32.28
C PRO A 237 3.75 12.43 -31.04
N LEU A 238 4.40 13.51 -30.58
CA LEU A 238 3.81 14.43 -29.61
C LEU A 238 2.62 15.08 -30.31
N ASN A 239 1.43 14.56 -30.04
CA ASN A 239 0.21 15.20 -30.50
C ASN A 239 0.06 16.54 -29.76
N THR A 240 -0.62 17.48 -30.38
CA THR A 240 -0.86 18.80 -29.76
C THR A 240 -2.33 19.17 -29.91
N GLY A 241 -2.86 19.85 -28.89
CA GLY A 241 -4.22 20.37 -28.90
C GLY A 241 -5.07 19.89 -27.73
N PRO A 242 -6.37 20.27 -27.72
CA PRO A 242 -7.25 20.01 -26.58
C PRO A 242 -7.50 18.53 -26.29
N SER A 243 -7.49 17.66 -27.31
CA SER A 243 -7.68 16.21 -27.10
C SER A 243 -6.49 15.60 -26.36
N GLU A 244 -5.26 15.95 -26.75
CA GLU A 244 -4.05 15.46 -26.08
C GLU A 244 -4.01 15.94 -24.63
N ALA A 245 -4.32 17.21 -24.38
CA ALA A 245 -4.42 17.74 -23.02
C ALA A 245 -5.45 16.98 -22.17
N GLY A 246 -6.59 16.59 -22.77
CA GLY A 246 -7.58 15.74 -22.13
C GLY A 246 -7.08 14.34 -21.82
N SER A 247 -6.34 13.71 -22.74
CA SER A 247 -5.70 12.41 -22.54
C SER A 247 -4.63 12.47 -21.44
N VAL A 248 -3.77 13.48 -21.46
CA VAL A 248 -2.74 13.71 -20.44
C VAL A 248 -3.38 13.91 -19.07
N LEU A 249 -4.45 14.70 -18.97
CA LEU A 249 -5.14 14.92 -17.70
C LEU A 249 -5.82 13.64 -17.18
N SER A 250 -6.38 12.82 -18.09
CA SER A 250 -7.01 11.55 -17.72
C SER A 250 -5.99 10.51 -17.26
N PHE A 251 -4.84 10.45 -17.93
CA PHE A 251 -3.72 9.62 -17.50
C PHE A 251 -3.12 10.12 -16.17
N ALA A 252 -2.96 11.44 -16.01
CA ALA A 252 -2.55 12.07 -14.77
C ALA A 252 -3.49 11.72 -13.62
N ALA A 253 -4.80 11.68 -13.83
CA ALA A 253 -5.76 11.26 -12.80
C ALA A 253 -5.54 9.79 -12.38
N SER A 254 -5.18 8.91 -13.32
CA SER A 254 -4.88 7.50 -13.03
C SER A 254 -3.60 7.33 -12.21
N VAL A 255 -2.52 8.00 -12.62
CA VAL A 255 -1.24 8.01 -11.90
C VAL A 255 -1.40 8.64 -10.50
N PHE A 256 -2.08 9.78 -10.42
CA PHE A 256 -2.33 10.46 -9.15
C PHE A 256 -3.16 9.60 -8.20
N GLY A 257 -4.22 8.95 -8.72
CA GLY A 257 -5.09 8.06 -7.96
C GLY A 257 -4.33 6.89 -7.34
N PHE A 258 -3.40 6.29 -8.10
CA PHE A 258 -2.56 5.21 -7.60
C PHE A 258 -1.58 5.71 -6.53
N ALA A 259 -0.83 6.78 -6.79
CA ALA A 259 0.14 7.32 -5.84
C ALA A 259 -0.51 7.82 -4.54
N THR A 260 -1.60 8.58 -4.64
CA THR A 260 -2.28 9.18 -3.48
C THR A 260 -3.07 8.16 -2.66
N GLY A 261 -3.47 7.03 -3.26
CA GLY A 261 -4.23 5.98 -2.58
C GLY A 261 -3.53 5.44 -1.33
N TRP A 262 -2.19 5.44 -1.34
CA TRP A 262 -1.35 5.06 -0.21
C TRP A 262 -1.47 5.99 1.02
N THR A 263 -2.04 7.18 0.84
CA THR A 263 -2.28 8.15 1.93
C THR A 263 -3.16 7.58 3.03
N SER A 264 -4.02 6.62 2.70
CA SER A 264 -4.90 5.94 3.66
C SER A 264 -4.16 5.01 4.63
N TYR A 265 -2.91 4.63 4.34
CA TYR A 265 -2.07 3.75 5.17
C TYR A 265 -0.78 4.43 5.67
N ALA A 266 -0.58 5.71 5.34
CA ALA A 266 0.67 6.42 5.56
C ALA A 266 1.23 6.34 6.99
N ALA A 267 0.35 6.47 8.01
CA ALA A 267 0.76 6.45 9.41
C ALA A 267 0.79 5.04 10.03
N ASP A 268 0.30 4.01 9.33
CA ASP A 268 0.15 2.66 9.89
C ASP A 268 1.52 2.01 10.11
N TYR A 269 2.45 2.21 9.18
CA TYR A 269 3.80 1.65 9.25
C TYR A 269 4.81 2.52 10.01
N THR A 270 4.41 3.71 10.43
CA THR A 270 5.27 4.63 11.18
C THR A 270 4.82 4.82 12.64
N CYS A 271 3.73 4.17 13.06
CA CYS A 271 3.17 4.32 14.40
C CYS A 271 4.00 3.67 15.53
N TYR A 272 4.87 2.72 15.17
CA TYR A 272 5.79 2.03 16.09
C TYR A 272 7.15 2.73 16.25
N TYR A 273 7.38 3.86 15.59
CA TYR A 273 8.63 4.62 15.70
C TYR A 273 8.60 5.59 16.88
N PRO A 274 9.73 5.79 17.58
CA PRO A 274 9.82 6.74 18.69
C PRO A 274 9.39 8.16 18.28
N PRO A 275 8.74 8.94 19.17
CA PRO A 275 8.36 10.33 18.90
C PRO A 275 9.57 11.27 18.71
N SER A 276 10.77 10.86 19.14
CA SER A 276 12.04 11.56 18.89
C SER A 276 12.52 11.45 17.43
N THR A 277 11.89 10.59 16.62
CA THR A 277 12.25 10.38 15.21
C THR A 277 12.05 11.66 14.39
N SER A 278 13.08 12.05 13.63
CA SER A 278 13.04 13.25 12.79
C SER A 278 11.98 13.13 11.69
N ARG A 279 11.03 14.08 11.68
CA ARG A 279 9.97 14.18 10.65
C ARG A 279 10.54 14.27 9.23
N MET A 280 11.65 14.99 9.04
CA MET A 280 12.28 15.10 7.72
C MET A 280 12.87 13.77 7.26
N ARG A 281 13.39 12.96 8.18
CA ARG A 281 13.90 11.63 7.85
C ARG A 281 12.75 10.72 7.42
N VAL A 282 11.63 10.72 8.14
CA VAL A 282 10.42 9.94 7.77
C VAL A 282 9.91 10.37 6.39
N PHE A 283 9.83 11.68 6.16
CA PHE A 283 9.39 12.24 4.89
C PHE A 283 10.29 11.78 3.74
N LEU A 284 11.61 12.00 3.83
CA LEU A 284 12.55 11.71 2.75
C LEU A 284 12.66 10.22 2.43
N VAL A 285 12.59 9.36 3.44
CA VAL A 285 12.68 7.90 3.27
C VAL A 285 11.40 7.33 2.65
N THR A 286 10.25 7.84 3.09
CA THR A 286 8.96 7.50 2.48
C THR A 286 8.92 7.98 1.03
N PHE A 287 9.38 9.21 0.80
CA PHE A 287 9.44 9.82 -0.53
C PHE A 287 10.34 9.02 -1.47
N SER A 288 11.58 8.71 -1.06
CA SER A 288 12.50 7.97 -1.92
C SER A 288 12.01 6.55 -2.20
N GLY A 289 11.43 5.86 -1.21
CA GLY A 289 10.86 4.52 -1.38
C GLY A 289 9.70 4.48 -2.37
N LEU A 290 8.72 5.39 -2.23
CA LEU A 290 7.56 5.49 -3.11
C LEU A 290 7.92 6.04 -4.49
N PHE A 291 8.49 7.24 -4.53
CA PHE A 291 8.70 7.98 -5.77
C PHE A 291 9.62 7.23 -6.74
N LEU A 292 10.75 6.69 -6.26
CA LEU A 292 11.68 5.98 -7.14
C LEU A 292 11.07 4.70 -7.68
N THR A 293 10.32 3.97 -6.86
CA THR A 293 9.70 2.70 -7.26
C THR A 293 8.57 2.92 -8.25
N LEU A 294 7.69 3.89 -7.99
CA LEU A 294 6.60 4.26 -8.89
C LEU A 294 7.14 4.74 -10.24
N CYS A 295 8.10 5.67 -10.22
CA CYS A 295 8.71 6.14 -11.46
C CYS A 295 9.38 4.99 -12.22
N PHE A 296 10.15 4.13 -11.55
CA PHE A 296 10.83 3.02 -12.21
C PHE A 296 9.85 2.04 -12.87
N THR A 297 8.83 1.58 -12.12
CA THR A 297 7.88 0.58 -12.61
C THR A 297 6.94 1.14 -13.69
N GLU A 298 6.42 2.35 -13.51
CA GLU A 298 5.52 2.98 -14.48
C GLU A 298 6.27 3.40 -15.75
N LEU A 299 7.48 3.98 -15.64
CA LEU A 299 8.28 4.32 -16.82
C LEU A 299 8.68 3.08 -17.61
N LEU A 300 9.01 1.98 -16.92
CA LEU A 300 9.28 0.71 -17.58
C LEU A 300 8.05 0.18 -18.31
N GLY A 301 6.87 0.24 -17.68
CA GLY A 301 5.59 -0.12 -18.32
C GLY A 301 5.30 0.70 -19.57
N ALA A 302 5.44 2.02 -19.47
CA ALA A 302 5.28 2.93 -20.59
C ALA A 302 6.28 2.63 -21.71
N ALA A 303 7.55 2.37 -21.37
CA ALA A 303 8.60 2.07 -22.34
C ALA A 303 8.32 0.77 -23.09
N VAL A 304 7.97 -0.31 -22.38
CA VAL A 304 7.64 -1.60 -23.01
C VAL A 304 6.45 -1.47 -23.96
N MET A 305 5.43 -0.68 -23.60
CA MET A 305 4.27 -0.50 -24.47
C MET A 305 4.54 0.29 -25.73
N THR A 306 5.63 1.07 -25.82
CA THR A 306 6.03 1.70 -27.10
C THR A 306 6.29 0.66 -28.19
N ALA A 307 6.70 -0.55 -27.80
CA ALA A 307 6.95 -1.65 -28.73
C ALA A 307 5.67 -2.13 -29.44
N SER A 308 4.53 -2.09 -28.73
CA SER A 308 3.24 -2.54 -29.26
C SER A 308 2.78 -1.76 -30.48
N VAL A 309 3.27 -0.53 -30.66
CA VAL A 309 2.93 0.32 -31.81
C VAL A 309 3.62 -0.16 -33.09
N ASN A 310 4.83 -0.73 -32.96
CA ASN A 310 5.66 -1.10 -34.11
C ASN A 310 5.62 -2.60 -34.42
N ASP A 311 5.38 -3.44 -33.41
CA ASP A 311 5.44 -4.89 -33.55
C ASP A 311 4.05 -5.52 -33.26
N PRO A 312 3.40 -6.12 -34.29
CA PRO A 312 2.11 -6.80 -34.14
C PRO A 312 2.13 -7.91 -33.08
N THR A 313 3.30 -8.51 -32.80
CA THR A 313 3.46 -9.52 -31.76
C THR A 313 3.22 -8.93 -30.37
N PHE A 314 3.76 -7.74 -30.11
CA PHE A 314 3.53 -7.03 -28.84
C PHE A 314 2.11 -6.47 -28.76
N SER A 315 1.52 -6.06 -29.89
CA SER A 315 0.11 -5.68 -29.95
C SER A 315 -0.85 -6.85 -29.72
N ALA A 316 -0.49 -8.07 -30.14
CA ALA A 316 -1.31 -9.27 -29.94
C ALA A 316 -1.12 -9.92 -28.56
N ALA A 317 0.00 -9.62 -27.90
CA ALA A 317 0.31 -10.08 -26.54
C ALA A 317 -0.33 -9.19 -25.45
N TYR A 318 -0.74 -7.97 -25.81
CA TYR A 318 -1.53 -7.06 -24.97
C TYR A 318 -3.02 -7.37 -25.07
#